data_AF-A0A968MIA7-F1
#
_entry.id   AF-A0A968MIA7-F1
#
_cell.length_a   1.000
_cell.length_b   1.000
_cell.length_c   1.000
_cell.angle_alpha   90.00
_cell.angle_beta   90.00
_cell.angle_gamma   90.00
#
_symmetry.space_group_name_H-M   'P 1'
#
loop_
_entity.id
_entity.type
_entity.pdbx_description
1 polymer ?
#
loop_
_entity_poly.entity_id
_entity_poly.type
_entity_poly.pdbx_seq_one_letter_code
_entity_poly.pdbx_strand_id
1 'polypeptide(L)'
;MSEFGGGSLKGLHGDSLTRWTEEYQEYLYKVQIGMLSQIPTLRGMTPWILVDFRSPRRNLSEIQDGWNRKGIISDKGEKKQAFYILKDFYDGIEEKYKAKIRN
;
A
#
# COMPACT_ATOMS: atom_id res chain seq x y z
N MET A 1 -0.08 -0.91 -13.96
CA MET A 1 -0.14 -2.01 -12.96
C MET A 1 -1.46 -1.89 -12.21
N SER A 2 -2.40 -2.82 -12.41
CA SER A 2 -3.77 -2.67 -11.89
C SER A 2 -3.93 -3.07 -10.43
N GLU A 3 -3.09 -3.95 -9.90
CA GLU A 3 -3.11 -4.37 -8.50
C GLU A 3 -1.70 -4.78 -8.04
N PHE A 4 -1.34 -4.37 -6.83
CA PHE A 4 -0.19 -4.85 -6.06
C PHE A 4 -0.37 -4.40 -4.60
N GLY A 5 0.46 -4.90 -3.69
CA GLY A 5 0.41 -4.55 -2.27
C GLY A 5 0.48 -5.77 -1.36
N GLY A 6 0.18 -5.56 -0.09
CA GLY A 6 0.18 -6.57 0.96
C GLY A 6 -0.69 -6.17 2.13
N GLY A 7 -0.99 -7.14 3.00
CA GLY A 7 -1.90 -6.92 4.12
C GLY A 7 -1.18 -6.53 5.41
N SER A 8 -1.84 -5.66 6.19
CA SER A 8 -1.46 -5.32 7.56
C SER A 8 -2.70 -5.01 8.40
N LEU A 9 -2.65 -5.31 9.70
CA LEU A 9 -3.65 -4.83 10.65
C LEU A 9 -3.19 -3.49 11.23
N LYS A 10 -4.08 -2.49 11.23
CA LYS A 10 -3.77 -1.19 11.84
C LYS A 10 -3.48 -1.38 13.34
N GLY A 11 -2.38 -0.79 13.82
CA GLY A 11 -1.94 -0.89 15.21
C GLY A 11 -1.19 -2.18 15.57
N LEU A 12 -1.06 -3.15 14.64
CA LEU A 12 -0.20 -4.30 14.81
C LEU A 12 1.22 -3.94 14.34
N HIS A 13 2.16 -3.93 15.28
CA HIS A 13 3.54 -3.54 15.03
C HIS A 13 4.51 -4.72 15.21
N GLY A 14 5.62 -4.67 14.49
CA GLY A 14 6.72 -5.64 14.60
C GLY A 14 7.89 -5.28 13.68
N ASP A 15 8.72 -6.24 13.32
CA ASP A 15 9.77 -6.01 12.32
C ASP A 15 9.23 -6.00 10.89
N SER A 16 10.08 -5.58 9.94
CA SER A 16 9.72 -5.45 8.52
C SER A 16 9.51 -6.78 7.79
N LEU A 17 9.82 -7.92 8.42
CA LEU A 17 9.68 -9.25 7.85
C LEU A 17 8.51 -10.03 8.46
N THR A 18 7.96 -9.54 9.56
CA THR A 18 6.79 -10.09 10.23
C THR A 18 5.51 -9.71 9.48
N ARG A 19 4.96 -10.65 8.72
CA ARG A 19 3.72 -10.41 7.95
C ARG A 19 2.59 -9.90 8.84
N TRP A 20 1.74 -9.07 8.26
CA TRP A 20 0.57 -8.42 8.88
C TRP A 20 0.86 -7.23 9.78
N THR A 21 2.12 -6.89 10.05
CA THR A 21 2.48 -5.64 10.73
C THR A 21 2.41 -4.46 9.78
N GLU A 22 2.27 -3.25 10.33
CA GLU A 22 2.38 -2.03 9.54
C GLU A 22 3.76 -1.89 8.89
N GLU A 23 4.83 -2.26 9.61
CA GLU A 23 6.22 -2.20 9.13
C GLU A 23 6.46 -3.14 7.94
N TYR A 24 5.85 -4.32 7.94
CA TYR A 24 5.93 -5.23 6.79
C TYR A 24 5.26 -4.64 5.55
N GLN A 25 4.06 -4.07 5.70
CA GLN A 25 3.37 -3.44 4.56
C GLN A 25 4.14 -2.21 4.07
N GLU A 26 4.69 -1.41 4.98
CA GLU A 26 5.55 -0.25 4.66
C GLU A 26 6.79 -0.69 3.85
N TYR A 27 7.54 -1.67 4.37
CA TYR A 27 8.70 -2.24 3.70
C TYR A 27 8.34 -2.80 2.31
N LEU A 28 7.26 -3.56 2.22
CA LEU A 28 6.78 -4.11 0.96
C LEU A 28 6.48 -3.03 -0.08
N TYR A 29 5.84 -1.93 0.33
CA TYR A 29 5.56 -0.80 -0.57
C TYR A 29 6.85 -0.13 -1.05
N LYS A 30 7.84 0.09 -0.18
CA LYS A 30 9.16 0.64 -0.57
C LYS A 30 9.82 -0.23 -1.65
N VAL A 31 9.82 -1.55 -1.46
CA VAL A 31 10.40 -2.51 -2.42
C VAL A 31 9.60 -2.55 -3.73
N GLN A 32 8.27 -2.66 -3.65
CA GLN A 32 7.41 -2.74 -4.84
C GLN A 32 7.48 -1.48 -5.68
N ILE A 33 7.45 -0.29 -5.07
CA ILE A 33 7.59 0.99 -5.78
C ILE A 33 8.98 1.09 -6.43
N GLY A 34 10.05 0.69 -5.72
CA GLY A 34 11.41 0.65 -6.28
C GLY A 34 11.50 -0.19 -7.56
N MET A 35 10.92 -1.41 -7.52
CA MET A 35 10.86 -2.30 -8.68
C MET A 35 9.98 -1.73 -9.81
N LEU A 36 8.77 -1.28 -9.50
CA LEU A 36 7.82 -0.76 -10.49
C LEU A 36 8.37 0.48 -11.21
N SER A 37 9.11 1.33 -10.51
CA SER A 37 9.73 2.54 -11.07
C SER A 37 10.78 2.25 -12.14
N GLN A 38 11.30 1.02 -12.20
CA GLN A 38 12.27 0.59 -13.22
C GLN A 38 11.61 0.07 -14.50
N ILE A 39 10.29 -0.16 -14.50
CA ILE A 39 9.59 -0.69 -15.68
C ILE A 39 9.41 0.44 -16.71
N PRO A 40 10.08 0.41 -17.89
CA PRO A 40 10.10 1.54 -18.81
C PRO A 40 8.72 1.86 -19.42
N THR A 41 7.88 0.84 -19.55
CA THR A 41 6.55 0.93 -20.16
C THR A 41 5.44 1.25 -19.16
N LEU A 42 5.76 1.40 -17.86
CA LEU A 42 4.75 1.67 -16.84
C LEU A 42 4.25 3.12 -16.93
N ARG A 43 2.93 3.28 -17.10
CA ARG A 43 2.27 4.60 -17.23
C ARG A 43 1.27 4.94 -16.14
N GLY A 44 1.04 4.04 -15.20
CA GLY A 44 0.09 4.24 -14.11
C GLY A 44 -0.02 3.00 -13.22
N MET A 45 -0.45 3.22 -11.99
CA MET A 45 -0.64 2.17 -11.00
C MET A 45 -1.88 2.41 -10.14
N THR A 46 -2.56 1.33 -9.74
CA THR A 46 -3.71 1.36 -8.83
C THR A 46 -3.50 0.31 -7.75
N PRO A 47 -2.73 0.62 -6.67
CA PRO A 47 -2.44 -0.35 -5.62
C PRO A 47 -3.72 -0.91 -5.00
N TRP A 48 -3.70 -2.19 -4.67
CA TRP A 48 -4.80 -2.86 -4.00
C TRP A 48 -4.56 -2.85 -2.49
N ILE A 49 -5.31 -2.09 -1.69
CA ILE A 49 -6.51 -1.29 -2.00
C ILE A 49 -6.52 -0.04 -1.09
N LEU A 50 -7.42 0.91 -1.35
CA LEU A 50 -7.55 2.11 -0.52
C LEU A 50 -7.94 1.78 0.93
N VAL A 51 -9.05 1.07 1.14
CA VAL A 51 -9.61 0.78 2.47
C VAL A 51 -9.75 -0.73 2.68
N ASP A 52 -9.52 -1.21 3.90
CA ASP A 52 -9.86 -2.58 4.29
C ASP A 52 -11.36 -2.84 4.03
N PHE A 53 -11.69 -4.03 3.53
CA PHE A 53 -13.07 -4.39 3.19
C PHE A 53 -13.40 -5.83 3.55
N ARG A 54 -14.69 -6.14 3.73
CA ARG A 54 -15.16 -7.48 4.09
C ARG A 54 -14.91 -8.49 2.97
N SER A 55 -14.40 -9.66 3.32
CA SER A 55 -14.21 -10.77 2.41
C SER A 55 -14.31 -12.10 3.17
N PRO A 56 -15.24 -13.01 2.80
CA PRO A 56 -15.45 -14.28 3.50
C PRO A 56 -14.30 -15.28 3.32
N ARG A 57 -13.28 -14.93 2.53
CA ARG A 57 -12.09 -15.75 2.24
C ARG A 57 -10.90 -15.40 3.14
N ARG A 58 -11.11 -14.63 4.21
CA ARG A 58 -10.06 -14.04 5.04
C ARG A 58 -10.26 -14.47 6.50
N ASN A 59 -9.70 -15.63 6.83
CA ASN A 59 -10.07 -16.40 8.02
C ASN A 59 -8.96 -16.46 9.08
N LEU A 60 -7.91 -15.65 8.95
CA LEU A 60 -6.88 -15.55 9.99
C LEU A 60 -7.46 -14.82 11.22
N SER A 61 -7.65 -15.55 12.31
CA SER A 61 -8.18 -15.04 13.57
C SER A 61 -7.37 -13.84 14.08
N GLU A 62 -8.05 -12.88 14.71
CA GLU A 62 -7.49 -11.66 15.34
C GLU A 62 -6.87 -10.63 14.38
N ILE A 63 -6.50 -11.05 13.17
CA ILE A 63 -5.86 -10.21 12.15
C ILE A 63 -6.86 -9.89 11.04
N GLN A 64 -7.40 -10.92 10.41
CA GLN A 64 -8.30 -10.76 9.26
C GLN A 64 -9.75 -10.71 9.69
N ASP A 65 -10.26 -11.67 10.47
CA ASP A 65 -11.63 -11.71 10.97
C ASP A 65 -12.70 -11.32 9.92
N GLY A 66 -12.57 -11.90 8.72
CA GLY A 66 -13.45 -11.62 7.59
C GLY A 66 -13.14 -10.33 6.83
N TRP A 67 -11.96 -9.73 7.02
CA TRP A 67 -11.49 -8.53 6.31
C TRP A 67 -10.29 -8.83 5.42
N ASN A 68 -10.31 -8.29 4.21
CA ASN A 68 -9.12 -8.15 3.42
C ASN A 68 -8.31 -6.94 3.92
N ARG A 69 -7.25 -7.24 4.68
CA ARG A 69 -6.38 -6.26 5.33
C ARG A 69 -5.36 -5.55 4.42
N LYS A 70 -5.57 -5.58 3.11
CA LYS A 70 -4.68 -4.93 2.13
C LYS A 70 -4.89 -3.43 1.98
N GLY A 71 -5.89 -2.86 2.69
CA GLY A 71 -6.08 -1.42 2.74
C GLY A 71 -4.81 -0.73 3.23
N ILE A 72 -4.47 0.39 2.60
CA ILE A 72 -3.54 1.37 3.18
C ILE A 72 -4.25 2.27 4.21
N ILE A 73 -5.58 2.21 4.27
CA ILE A 73 -6.45 2.79 5.30
C ILE A 73 -7.24 1.65 5.97
N SER A 74 -7.36 1.68 7.29
CA SER A 74 -8.18 0.73 8.06
C SER A 74 -9.66 0.88 7.74
N ASP A 75 -10.48 -0.10 8.11
CA ASP A 75 -11.94 -0.02 8.03
C ASP A 75 -12.54 1.12 8.86
N LYS A 76 -11.77 1.70 9.79
CA LYS A 76 -12.12 2.85 10.62
C LYS A 76 -11.58 4.19 10.10
N GLY A 77 -10.98 4.22 8.92
CA GLY A 77 -10.44 5.44 8.30
C GLY A 77 -9.03 5.81 8.77
N GLU A 78 -8.34 4.94 9.50
CA GLU A 78 -7.01 5.23 10.02
C GLU A 78 -5.94 4.90 8.97
N LYS A 79 -5.08 5.86 8.67
CA LYS A 79 -3.96 5.66 7.74
C LYS A 79 -2.92 4.72 8.35
N LYS A 80 -2.52 3.71 7.58
CA LYS A 80 -1.41 2.81 7.92
C LYS A 80 -0.08 3.38 7.42
N GLN A 81 1.05 2.90 7.91
CA GLN A 81 2.37 3.41 7.49
C GLN A 81 2.57 3.42 5.96
N ALA A 82 2.15 2.34 5.27
CA ALA A 82 2.24 2.25 3.81
C ALA A 82 1.48 3.34 3.03
N PHE A 83 0.47 3.98 3.65
CA PHE A 83 -0.23 5.12 3.06
C PHE A 83 0.74 6.26 2.76
N TYR A 84 1.63 6.57 3.71
CA TYR A 84 2.57 7.68 3.59
C TYR A 84 3.64 7.39 2.54
N ILE A 85 4.09 6.14 2.45
CA ILE A 85 5.02 5.71 1.39
C ILE A 85 4.43 5.93 0.00
N LEU A 86 3.16 5.52 -0.20
CA LEU A 86 2.50 5.71 -1.49
C LEU A 86 2.21 7.20 -1.77
N LYS A 87 1.80 7.96 -0.76
CA LYS A 87 1.56 9.41 -0.87
C LYS A 87 2.83 10.14 -1.30
N ASP A 88 3.94 9.92 -0.61
CA ASP A 88 5.21 10.59 -0.89
C ASP A 88 5.71 10.25 -2.32
N PHE A 89 5.51 9.00 -2.75
CA PHE A 89 5.77 8.60 -4.13
C PHE A 89 4.90 9.39 -5.13
N TYR A 90 3.59 9.48 -4.90
CA TYR A 90 2.69 10.21 -5.80
C TYR A 90 2.92 11.72 -5.82
N ASP A 91 3.27 12.33 -4.69
CA ASP A 91 3.68 13.74 -4.64
C ASP A 91 4.92 13.97 -5.54
N GLY A 92 5.91 13.07 -5.47
CA GLY A 92 7.09 13.13 -6.34
C GLY A 92 6.76 12.93 -7.83
N ILE A 93 5.79 12.07 -8.16
CA ILE A 93 5.30 11.91 -9.53
C ILE A 93 4.57 13.17 -10.00
N GLU A 94 3.73 13.77 -9.16
CA GLU A 94 3.01 15.00 -9.46
C GLU A 94 3.99 16.12 -9.85
N GLU A 95 5.03 16.36 -9.03
CA GLU A 95 6.04 17.37 -9.33
C GLU A 95 6.81 17.08 -10.63
N LYS A 96 7.20 15.82 -10.84
CA LYS A 96 7.89 15.38 -12.07
C LYS A 96 7.07 15.65 -13.33
N TYR A 97 5.75 15.45 -13.29
CA TYR A 97 4.89 15.62 -14.47
C TYR A 97 4.31 17.03 -14.59
N LYS A 98 4.09 17.77 -13.50
CA LYS A 98 3.79 19.21 -13.54
C LYS A 98 4.90 19.99 -14.26
N ALA A 99 6.17 19.69 -13.94
CA ALA A 99 7.32 20.32 -14.59
C ALA A 99 7.35 20.08 -16.11
N LYS A 100 6.85 18.92 -16.58
CA LYS A 100 6.79 18.58 -18.00
C LYS A 100 5.65 19.27 -18.77
N ILE A 101 4.59 19.69 -18.09
CA ILE A 101 3.45 20.38 -18.73
C ILE A 101 3.76 21.87 -18.93
N ARG A 102 4.67 22.43 -18.13
CA ARG A 102 5.03 23.86 -18.16
C ARG A 102 6.14 24.23 -19.14
N ASN A 103 6.85 23.24 -19.69
CA ASN A 103 7.89 23.40 -20.72
C ASN A 103 7.36 22.96 -22.08
#